data_AF-A0A2D6U3J5-F1
#
_entry.id   AF-A0A2D6U3J5-F1
#
_cell.length_a   1.000
_cell.length_b   1.000
_cell.length_c   1.000
_cell.angle_alpha   90.00
_cell.angle_beta   90.00
_cell.angle_gamma   90.00
#
_symmetry.space_group_name_H-M   'P 1'
#
loop_
_entity.id
_entity.type
_entity.pdbx_description
1 polymer ?
#
loop_
_entity_poly.entity_id
_entity_poly.type
_entity_poly.pdbx_seq_one_letter_code
_entity_poly.pdbx_strand_id
1 'polypeptide(L)'
;MKIEKDTIASVHYTGTLPESGETFDSSEGREPLTFLVGHGQMIPGFEAELMGSKVGEKKTFTLSPDKAYGPRDDAAILQIPRAQFAQLEDQTKLEVGFQLVAQMPHGPAPFTVTELSEEMVTADFNHALAGKELTFSVEVVEIRKASEDEAAHGHIHSNEQPKGEQKSSGCNNDGCC
;
A
#
# COMPACT_ATOMS: atom_id res chain seq x y z
N MET A 1 -18.39 15.67 -14.45
CA MET A 1 -17.94 14.26 -14.54
C MET A 1 -18.13 13.61 -13.17
N LYS A 2 -18.27 12.28 -13.10
CA LYS A 2 -18.40 11.51 -11.86
C LYS A 2 -17.35 10.42 -11.82
N ILE A 3 -17.00 9.96 -10.63
CA ILE A 3 -16.14 8.80 -10.42
C ILE A 3 -16.91 7.54 -10.85
N GLU A 4 -16.40 6.85 -11.87
CA GLU A 4 -16.96 5.62 -12.42
C GLU A 4 -15.83 4.67 -12.81
N LYS A 5 -16.14 3.41 -13.13
CA LYS A 5 -15.12 2.46 -13.62
C LYS A 5 -14.38 3.02 -14.84
N ASP A 6 -13.07 2.77 -14.93
CA ASP A 6 -12.18 3.23 -16.01
C ASP A 6 -12.02 4.77 -16.05
N THR A 7 -12.31 5.45 -14.94
CA THR A 7 -11.93 6.86 -14.72
C THR A 7 -10.72 6.96 -13.81
N ILE A 8 -9.95 8.03 -13.99
CA ILE A 8 -8.84 8.38 -13.11
C ILE A 8 -9.34 9.48 -12.18
N ALA A 9 -9.24 9.21 -10.88
CA ALA A 9 -9.63 10.13 -9.83
C ALA A 9 -8.40 10.60 -9.06
N SER A 10 -8.30 11.90 -8.84
CA SER A 10 -7.31 12.52 -7.96
C SER A 10 -8.02 13.00 -6.71
N VAL A 11 -7.59 12.54 -5.54
CA VAL A 11 -8.24 12.85 -4.26
C VAL A 11 -7.23 13.26 -3.20
N HIS A 12 -7.62 14.21 -2.35
CA HIS A 12 -7.00 14.35 -1.04
C HIS A 12 -7.75 13.47 -0.05
N TYR A 13 -7.03 12.73 0.78
CA TYR A 13 -7.59 11.95 1.87
C TYR A 13 -6.82 12.15 3.18
N THR A 14 -7.52 11.91 4.28
CA THR A 14 -6.97 11.70 5.62
C THR A 14 -7.59 10.42 6.18
N GLY A 15 -6.76 9.46 6.55
CA GLY A 15 -7.14 8.19 7.17
C GLY A 15 -6.90 8.21 8.67
N THR A 16 -7.93 7.93 9.47
CA THR A 16 -7.88 7.88 10.92
C THR A 16 -8.42 6.57 11.49
N LEU A 17 -7.93 6.20 12.66
CA LEU A 17 -8.49 5.11 13.45
C LEU A 17 -9.70 5.63 14.25
N PRO A 18 -10.91 5.05 14.10
CA PRO A 18 -12.10 5.56 14.77
C PRO A 18 -12.04 5.44 16.30
N GLU A 19 -11.32 4.44 16.83
CA GLU A 19 -11.19 4.22 18.27
C GLU A 19 -10.34 5.29 18.97
N SER A 20 -9.24 5.72 18.35
CA SER A 20 -8.29 6.68 18.94
C SER A 20 -8.38 8.09 18.34
N GLY A 21 -8.97 8.24 17.16
CA GLY A 21 -8.90 9.45 16.34
C GLY A 21 -7.51 9.68 15.72
N GLU A 22 -6.58 8.74 15.88
CA GLU A 22 -5.22 8.87 15.40
C GLU A 22 -5.15 8.78 13.87
N THR A 23 -4.48 9.74 13.24
CA THR A 23 -4.19 9.72 11.81
C THR A 23 -3.09 8.71 11.51
N PHE A 24 -3.40 7.68 10.72
CA PHE A 24 -2.40 6.71 10.27
C PHE A 24 -1.79 7.09 8.91
N ASP A 25 -2.51 7.85 8.09
CA ASP A 25 -2.01 8.34 6.79
C ASP A 25 -2.81 9.57 6.33
N SER A 26 -2.18 10.45 5.55
CA SER A 26 -2.82 11.64 4.98
C SER A 26 -2.07 12.16 3.76
N SER A 27 -2.82 12.57 2.74
CA SER A 27 -2.31 13.31 1.58
C SER A 27 -2.18 14.83 1.83
N GLU A 28 -2.56 15.31 3.03
CA GLU A 28 -2.47 16.73 3.37
C GLU A 28 -1.00 17.19 3.32
N GLY A 29 -0.76 18.32 2.65
CA GLY A 29 0.60 18.84 2.41
C GLY A 29 1.41 18.09 1.34
N ARG A 30 0.81 17.13 0.63
CA ARG A 30 1.40 16.40 -0.50
C ARG A 30 0.52 16.55 -1.75
N GLU A 31 0.95 15.99 -2.88
CA GLU A 31 0.10 15.93 -4.07
C GLU A 31 -1.11 15.00 -3.86
N PRO A 32 -2.24 15.24 -4.55
CA PRO A 32 -3.41 14.37 -4.48
C PRO A 32 -3.07 12.94 -4.90
N LEU A 33 -3.62 11.97 -4.16
CA LEU A 33 -3.52 10.58 -4.56
C LEU A 33 -4.34 10.36 -5.82
N THR A 34 -3.67 9.95 -6.89
CA THR A 34 -4.30 9.67 -8.17
C THR A 34 -4.34 8.18 -8.41
N PHE A 35 -5.51 7.62 -8.69
CA PHE A 35 -5.72 6.19 -8.91
C PHE A 35 -6.75 5.91 -10.02
N LEU A 36 -6.63 4.75 -10.65
CA LEU A 36 -7.53 4.23 -11.67
C LEU A 36 -8.65 3.41 -11.02
N VAL A 37 -9.88 3.86 -11.21
CA VAL A 37 -11.06 3.32 -10.51
C VAL A 37 -11.49 1.99 -11.11
N GLY A 38 -11.65 0.97 -10.27
CA GLY A 38 -12.12 -0.36 -10.67
C GLY A 38 -11.01 -1.31 -11.12
N HIS A 39 -9.74 -0.99 -10.84
CA HIS A 39 -8.57 -1.79 -11.19
C HIS A 39 -7.80 -2.31 -9.97
N GLY A 40 -8.38 -2.22 -8.77
CA GLY A 40 -7.81 -2.80 -7.55
C GLY A 40 -6.54 -2.07 -7.06
N GLN A 41 -6.38 -0.81 -7.44
CA GLN A 41 -5.28 0.03 -6.96
C GLN A 41 -5.54 0.55 -5.55
N MET A 42 -6.82 0.65 -5.16
CA MET A 42 -7.25 1.08 -3.85
C MET A 42 -8.06 -0.02 -3.16
N ILE A 43 -8.16 0.06 -1.84
CA ILE A 43 -8.97 -0.89 -1.06
C ILE A 43 -10.44 -0.84 -1.52
N PRO A 44 -11.12 -1.99 -1.64
CA PRO A 44 -12.44 -2.07 -2.29
C PRO A 44 -13.49 -1.14 -1.68
N GLY A 45 -13.48 -0.97 -0.35
CA GLY A 45 -14.40 -0.07 0.34
C GLY A 45 -14.16 1.40 0.00
N PHE A 46 -12.91 1.80 -0.20
CA PHE A 46 -12.57 3.18 -0.54
C PHE A 46 -13.06 3.54 -1.94
N GLU A 47 -12.81 2.66 -2.92
CA GLU A 47 -13.33 2.85 -4.27
C GLU A 47 -14.86 2.88 -4.27
N ALA A 48 -15.50 1.91 -3.60
CA ALA A 48 -16.95 1.81 -3.54
C ALA A 48 -17.64 3.05 -2.94
N GLU A 49 -17.04 3.64 -1.89
CA GLU A 49 -17.58 4.85 -1.27
C GLU A 49 -17.42 6.10 -2.15
N LEU A 50 -16.43 6.14 -3.04
CA LEU A 50 -16.23 7.27 -3.95
C LEU A 50 -17.02 7.16 -5.26
N MET A 51 -17.60 6.00 -5.55
CA MET A 51 -18.40 5.79 -6.77
C MET A 51 -19.55 6.82 -6.86
N GLY A 52 -19.60 7.51 -8.00
CA GLY A 52 -20.62 8.52 -8.30
C GLY A 52 -20.35 9.93 -7.75
N SER A 53 -19.31 10.10 -6.92
CA SER A 53 -18.90 11.43 -6.41
C SER A 53 -18.38 12.32 -7.54
N LYS A 54 -18.47 13.63 -7.31
CA LYS A 54 -18.08 14.68 -8.27
C LYS A 54 -16.84 15.43 -7.79
N VAL A 55 -16.18 16.11 -8.71
CA VAL A 55 -15.10 17.06 -8.38
C VAL A 55 -15.60 18.10 -7.38
N GLY A 56 -14.80 18.38 -6.35
CA GLY A 56 -15.09 19.27 -5.23
C GLY A 56 -15.94 18.66 -4.12
N GLU A 57 -16.38 17.41 -4.27
CA GLU A 57 -17.16 16.72 -3.25
C GLU A 57 -16.24 16.24 -2.11
N LYS A 58 -16.68 16.50 -0.88
CA LYS A 58 -16.03 16.00 0.33
C LYS A 58 -16.90 14.93 0.96
N LYS A 59 -16.31 13.78 1.27
CA LYS A 59 -17.01 12.64 1.84
C LYS A 59 -16.19 12.07 2.99
N THR A 60 -16.87 11.75 4.09
CA THR A 60 -16.28 11.00 5.20
C THR A 60 -17.03 9.70 5.36
N PHE A 61 -16.30 8.59 5.46
CA PHE A 61 -16.87 7.26 5.59
C PHE A 61 -15.95 6.36 6.42
N THR A 62 -16.55 5.36 7.06
CA THR A 62 -15.83 4.35 7.85
C THR A 62 -15.96 3.00 7.19
N LEU A 63 -14.82 2.31 7.02
CA LEU A 63 -14.72 1.00 6.43
C LEU A 63 -14.49 -0.04 7.52
N SER A 64 -15.29 -1.12 7.47
CA SER A 64 -15.02 -2.33 8.24
C SER A 64 -13.76 -3.02 7.73
N PRO A 65 -13.12 -3.90 8.53
CA PRO A 65 -11.90 -4.59 8.11
C PRO A 65 -12.04 -5.31 6.76
N ASP A 66 -13.16 -6.00 6.54
CA ASP A 66 -13.44 -6.73 5.28
C ASP A 66 -13.48 -5.86 4.02
N LYS A 67 -13.76 -4.56 4.19
CA LYS A 67 -13.78 -3.57 3.10
C LYS A 67 -12.47 -2.78 2.98
N ALA A 68 -11.55 -2.98 3.91
CA ALA A 68 -10.26 -2.32 3.98
C ALA A 68 -9.11 -3.31 3.74
N TYR A 69 -8.40 -3.70 4.81
CA TYR A 69 -7.24 -4.59 4.75
C TYR A 69 -7.54 -6.04 5.16
N GLY A 70 -8.83 -6.40 5.23
CA GLY A 70 -9.30 -7.70 5.67
C GLY A 70 -9.29 -7.88 7.19
N PRO A 71 -9.89 -8.99 7.67
CA PRO A 71 -9.77 -9.39 9.06
C PRO A 71 -8.32 -9.79 9.36
N ARG A 72 -7.94 -9.69 10.63
CA ARG A 72 -6.68 -10.26 11.11
C ARG A 72 -6.80 -11.79 11.06
N ASP A 73 -5.83 -12.44 10.43
CA ASP A 73 -5.75 -13.89 10.33
C ASP A 73 -4.76 -14.44 11.37
N ASP A 74 -5.27 -15.18 12.34
CA ASP A 74 -4.44 -15.84 13.36
C ASP A 74 -3.53 -16.92 12.76
N ALA A 75 -3.90 -17.50 11.60
CA ALA A 75 -3.04 -18.45 10.90
C ALA A 75 -1.84 -17.78 10.22
N ALA A 76 -1.90 -16.46 10.01
CA ALA A 76 -0.77 -15.66 9.53
C ALA A 76 0.18 -15.24 10.66
N ILE A 77 -0.04 -15.69 11.90
CA ILE A 77 0.88 -15.54 13.02
C ILE A 77 1.69 -16.84 13.15
N LEU A 78 2.98 -16.77 12.87
CA LEU A 78 3.88 -17.92 12.87
C LEU A 78 4.91 -17.80 13.99
N GLN A 79 5.20 -18.94 14.62
CA GLN A 79 6.32 -19.04 15.54
C GLN A 79 7.54 -19.54 14.79
N ILE A 80 8.57 -18.70 14.74
CA ILE A 80 9.80 -18.97 14.02
C ILE A 80 10.92 -19.20 15.05
N PRO A 81 11.73 -20.26 14.93
CA PRO A 81 12.86 -20.47 15.82
C PRO A 81 13.82 -19.28 15.79
N ARG A 82 14.17 -18.75 16.97
CA ARG A 82 15.05 -17.58 17.10
C ARG A 82 16.42 -17.79 16.45
N ALA A 83 16.88 -19.03 16.37
CA ALA A 83 18.10 -19.41 15.66
C ALA A 83 18.14 -18.94 14.20
N GLN A 84 16.98 -18.79 13.52
CA GLN A 84 16.92 -18.27 12.16
C GLN A 84 17.25 -16.76 12.08
N PHE A 85 17.17 -16.05 13.20
CA PHE A 85 17.49 -14.64 13.33
C PHE A 85 18.89 -14.37 13.85
N ALA A 86 19.70 -15.41 14.13
CA ALA A 86 21.04 -15.25 14.72
C ALA A 86 21.93 -14.28 13.92
N GLN A 87 21.91 -14.37 12.58
CA GLN A 87 22.68 -13.47 11.71
C GLN A 87 22.23 -12.00 11.79
N LEU A 88 20.95 -11.77 12.08
CA LEU A 88 20.41 -10.44 12.28
C LEU A 88 20.80 -9.92 13.67
N GLU A 89 20.72 -10.77 14.70
CA GLU A 89 21.10 -10.43 16.07
C GLU A 89 22.60 -10.11 16.23
N ASP A 90 23.46 -10.67 15.38
CA ASP A 90 24.89 -10.32 15.30
C ASP A 90 25.12 -8.87 14.83
N GLN A 91 24.16 -8.29 14.09
CA GLN A 91 24.26 -6.94 13.53
C GLN A 91 23.44 -5.93 14.35
N THR A 92 22.23 -6.31 14.73
CA THR A 92 21.26 -5.47 15.42
C THR A 92 20.42 -6.33 16.35
N LYS A 93 20.24 -5.85 17.59
CA LYS A 93 19.37 -6.50 18.57
C LYS A 93 17.93 -6.58 18.04
N LEU A 94 17.36 -7.78 18.06
CA LEU A 94 15.96 -7.99 17.67
C LEU A 94 15.02 -7.48 18.77
N GLU A 95 14.03 -6.67 18.38
CA GLU A 95 13.06 -6.07 19.32
C GLU A 95 11.61 -6.26 18.84
N VAL A 96 10.68 -6.27 19.79
CA VAL A 96 9.24 -6.32 19.49
C VAL A 96 8.85 -5.03 18.77
N GLY A 97 8.06 -5.18 17.71
CA GLY A 97 7.65 -4.12 16.80
C GLY A 97 8.54 -4.00 15.55
N PHE A 98 9.65 -4.74 15.46
CA PHE A 98 10.47 -4.74 14.26
C PHE A 98 9.72 -5.31 13.07
N GLN A 99 9.79 -4.60 11.96
CA GLN A 99 9.28 -5.07 10.67
C GLN A 99 10.43 -5.65 9.86
N LEU A 100 10.31 -6.93 9.53
CA LEU A 100 11.31 -7.69 8.80
C LEU A 100 10.67 -8.33 7.56
N VAL A 101 11.49 -8.84 6.66
CA VAL A 101 11.02 -9.54 5.45
C VAL A 101 11.56 -10.96 5.48
N ALA A 102 10.66 -11.94 5.46
CA ALA A 102 11.00 -13.35 5.32
C ALA A 102 10.94 -13.75 3.84
N GLN A 103 11.83 -14.66 3.43
CA GLN A 103 11.71 -15.31 2.12
C GLN A 103 10.79 -16.54 2.28
N MET A 104 9.57 -16.45 1.74
CA MET A 104 8.61 -17.55 1.75
C MET A 104 8.59 -18.25 0.37
N PRO A 105 8.04 -19.48 0.25
CA PRO A 105 7.93 -20.18 -1.04
C PRO A 105 7.19 -19.39 -2.13
N HIS A 106 6.31 -18.46 -1.73
CA HIS A 106 5.52 -17.62 -2.62
C HIS A 106 6.12 -16.23 -2.86
N GLY A 107 7.32 -15.96 -2.35
CA GLY A 107 8.02 -14.69 -2.47
C GLY A 107 8.38 -14.06 -1.11
N PRO A 108 9.04 -12.90 -1.13
CA PRO A 108 9.32 -12.14 0.08
C PRO A 108 8.02 -11.65 0.72
N ALA A 109 7.84 -11.93 2.01
CA ALA A 109 6.68 -11.52 2.78
C ALA A 109 7.14 -10.68 3.99
N PRO A 110 6.67 -9.43 4.13
CA PRO A 110 6.93 -8.65 5.33
C PRO A 110 6.16 -9.22 6.53
N PHE A 111 6.74 -9.11 7.72
CA PHE A 111 6.10 -9.47 8.98
C PHE A 111 6.58 -8.55 10.10
N THR A 112 5.78 -8.45 11.16
CA THR A 112 6.11 -7.72 12.37
C THR A 112 6.39 -8.68 13.52
N VAL A 113 7.45 -8.42 14.28
CA VAL A 113 7.74 -9.20 15.50
C VAL A 113 6.80 -8.75 16.60
N THR A 114 5.87 -9.60 17.03
CA THR A 114 4.90 -9.26 18.10
C THR A 114 5.34 -9.76 19.47
N GLU A 115 6.19 -10.78 19.51
CA GLU A 115 6.69 -11.36 20.75
C GLU A 115 8.07 -11.99 20.54
N LEU A 116 8.91 -11.89 21.57
CA LEU A 116 10.25 -12.45 21.59
C LEU A 116 10.43 -13.31 22.84
N SER A 117 10.70 -14.58 22.62
CA SER A 117 11.11 -15.54 23.66
C SER A 117 12.59 -15.92 23.51
N GLU A 118 13.11 -16.70 24.44
CA GLU A 118 14.50 -17.19 24.37
C GLU A 118 14.71 -18.12 23.16
N GLU A 119 13.71 -18.94 22.82
CA GLU A 119 13.82 -19.95 21.76
C GLU A 119 13.05 -19.58 20.48
N MET A 120 11.98 -18.79 20.61
CA MET A 120 11.01 -18.54 19.54
C MET A 120 10.73 -17.06 19.35
N VAL A 121 10.43 -16.68 18.12
CA VAL A 121 9.97 -15.34 17.70
C VAL A 121 8.57 -15.49 17.14
N THR A 122 7.61 -14.72 17.66
CA THR A 122 6.26 -14.66 17.10
C THR A 122 6.23 -13.60 16.02
N ALA A 123 6.06 -14.04 14.77
CA ALA A 123 6.04 -13.24 13.57
C ALA A 123 4.61 -13.11 13.04
N ASP A 124 4.13 -11.89 12.93
CA ASP A 124 2.81 -11.56 12.41
C ASP A 124 2.90 -11.07 10.96
N PHE A 125 2.39 -11.88 10.03
CA PHE A 125 2.38 -11.58 8.59
C PHE A 125 1.13 -10.80 8.16
N ASN A 126 0.25 -10.43 9.09
CA ASN A 126 -0.89 -9.59 8.77
C ASN A 126 -0.45 -8.18 8.36
N HIS A 127 -1.27 -7.52 7.55
CA HIS A 127 -1.13 -6.09 7.32
C HIS A 127 -1.28 -5.34 8.66
N ALA A 128 -0.52 -4.26 8.88
CA ALA A 128 -0.54 -3.51 10.14
C ALA A 128 -1.94 -2.95 10.49
N LEU A 129 -2.77 -2.73 9.47
CA LEU A 129 -4.16 -2.26 9.59
C LEU A 129 -5.21 -3.38 9.46
N ALA A 130 -4.80 -4.65 9.33
CA ALA A 130 -5.73 -5.78 9.29
C ALA A 130 -6.52 -5.89 10.60
N GLY A 131 -7.82 -6.19 10.48
CA GLY A 131 -8.73 -6.29 11.61
C GLY A 131 -9.16 -4.95 12.22
N LYS A 132 -8.65 -3.80 11.73
CA LYS A 132 -9.02 -2.47 12.23
C LYS A 132 -10.10 -1.83 11.34
N GLU A 133 -11.04 -1.12 11.96
CA GLU A 133 -11.90 -0.19 11.25
C GLU A 133 -11.11 1.06 10.88
N LEU A 134 -11.35 1.61 9.69
CA LEU A 134 -10.64 2.79 9.19
C LEU A 134 -11.64 3.86 8.76
N THR A 135 -11.45 5.09 9.24
CA THR A 135 -12.24 6.24 8.80
C THR A 135 -11.43 7.05 7.81
N PHE A 136 -12.04 7.39 6.67
CA PHE A 136 -11.44 8.22 5.65
C PHE A 136 -12.25 9.48 5.48
N SER A 137 -11.58 10.63 5.46
CA SER A 137 -12.13 11.90 4.98
C SER A 137 -11.46 12.23 3.66
N VAL A 138 -12.25 12.32 2.59
CA VAL A 138 -11.78 12.43 1.22
C VAL A 138 -12.37 13.65 0.55
N GLU A 139 -11.58 14.33 -0.27
CA GLU A 139 -11.95 15.43 -1.14
C GLU A 139 -11.53 15.11 -2.57
N VAL A 140 -12.49 15.12 -3.49
CA VAL A 140 -12.23 14.84 -4.90
C VAL A 140 -11.69 16.10 -5.58
N VAL A 141 -10.46 16.04 -6.06
CA VAL A 141 -9.75 17.17 -6.69
C VAL A 141 -9.98 17.20 -8.19
N GLU A 142 -9.82 16.05 -8.85
CA GLU A 142 -9.95 15.94 -10.30
C GLU A 142 -10.53 14.58 -10.69
N ILE A 143 -11.27 14.56 -11.81
CA ILE A 143 -11.75 13.33 -12.44
C ILE A 143 -11.52 13.48 -13.94
N ARG A 144 -10.80 12.53 -14.54
CA ARG A 144 -10.61 12.42 -16.00
C ARG A 144 -10.86 11.01 -16.49
N LYS A 145 -11.02 10.84 -17.81
CA LYS A 145 -11.08 9.49 -18.40
C LYS A 145 -9.66 8.92 -18.47
N ALA A 146 -9.53 7.63 -18.23
CA ALA A 146 -8.29 6.92 -18.55
C ALA A 146 -8.06 6.92 -20.06
N SER A 147 -6.81 7.04 -20.50
CA SER A 147 -6.47 6.71 -21.89
C SER A 147 -6.58 5.20 -22.12
N GLU A 148 -6.68 4.78 -23.39
CA GLU A 148 -6.70 3.35 -23.74
C GLU A 148 -5.44 2.62 -23.24
N ASP A 149 -4.29 3.29 -23.25
CA ASP A 149 -3.03 2.75 -22.73
C ASP A 149 -3.04 2.59 -21.21
N GLU A 150 -3.53 3.60 -20.46
CA GLU A 150 -3.60 3.56 -18.99
C GLU A 150 -4.60 2.51 -18.49
N ALA A 151 -5.75 2.38 -19.19
CA ALA A 151 -6.75 1.37 -18.88
C ALA A 151 -6.26 -0.05 -19.20
N ALA A 152 -5.46 -0.22 -20.26
CA ALA A 152 -4.89 -1.51 -20.63
C ALA A 152 -3.73 -1.92 -19.70
N HIS A 153 -2.97 -0.96 -19.17
CA HIS A 153 -1.83 -1.20 -18.30
C HIS A 153 -2.18 -1.25 -16.81
N GLY A 154 -3.39 -0.82 -16.42
CA GLY A 154 -3.87 -0.86 -15.03
C GLY A 154 -3.18 0.13 -14.09
N HIS A 155 -2.37 1.04 -14.63
CA HIS A 155 -1.65 2.08 -13.89
C HIS A 155 -1.66 3.42 -14.61
N ILE A 156 -1.67 4.51 -13.84
CA ILE A 156 -1.66 5.87 -14.38
C ILE A 156 -0.25 6.16 -14.88
N HIS A 157 -0.15 6.63 -16.11
CA HIS A 157 1.10 7.11 -16.66
C HIS A 157 1.15 8.61 -16.41
N SER A 158 1.46 9.02 -15.18
CA SER A 158 1.77 10.42 -14.92
C SER A 158 3.01 10.77 -15.73
N ASN A 159 2.92 11.84 -16.51
CA ASN A 159 4.00 12.38 -17.32
C ASN A 159 5.03 13.08 -16.42
N GLU A 160 5.60 12.33 -15.48
CA GLU A 160 6.66 12.75 -14.59
C GLU A 160 7.78 11.72 -14.70
N GLN A 161 8.61 11.95 -15.71
CA GLN A 161 9.99 11.51 -15.60
C GLN A 161 10.58 12.18 -14.35
N PRO A 162 11.05 11.45 -13.34
CA PRO A 162 12.27 11.93 -12.71
C PRO A 162 13.27 12.05 -13.86
N LYS A 163 13.93 13.20 -13.99
CA LYS A 163 15.16 13.30 -14.80
C LYS A 163 16.22 12.37 -14.19
N GLY A 164 16.05 11.07 -14.41
CA GLY A 164 17.09 10.07 -14.30
C GLY A 164 17.93 10.23 -15.55
N GLU A 165 19.02 10.96 -15.38
CA GLU A 165 20.16 11.08 -16.30
C GLU A 165 20.27 9.84 -17.21
N GLN A 166 19.85 9.99 -18.47
CA GLN A 166 20.23 9.07 -19.51
C GLN A 166 21.74 9.19 -19.72
N LYS A 167 22.50 8.21 -19.24
CA LYS A 167 23.72 7.80 -19.92
C LYS A 167 23.56 6.38 -20.41
N SER A 168 22.90 6.30 -21.56
CA SER A 168 23.17 5.28 -22.56
C SER A 168 24.62 5.41 -23.03
N SER A 169 25.43 4.41 -22.69
CA SER A 169 26.59 3.99 -23.48
C SER A 169 26.83 2.55 -23.09
N GLY A 170 26.56 1.53 -23.89
CA GLY A 170 26.37 1.43 -25.32
C GLY A 170 26.84 0.01 -25.62
N CYS A 171 25.91 -0.92 -25.79
CA CYS A 171 26.27 -2.22 -26.35
C CYS A 171 26.51 -2.01 -27.84
N ASN A 172 27.76 -2.03 -28.27
CA ASN A 172 28.09 -2.31 -29.66
C ASN A 172 28.74 -3.69 -29.71
N ASN A 173 28.02 -4.60 -30.34
CA ASN A 173 28.49 -5.92 -30.67
C ASN A 173 28.95 -5.85 -32.13
N ASP A 174 30.25 -5.65 -32.37
CA ASP A 174 30.89 -5.82 -33.69
C ASP A 174 32.42 -6.00 -33.52
N GLY A 175 32.84 -7.27 -33.47
CA GLY A 175 34.05 -7.84 -34.09
C GLY A 175 35.48 -7.32 -33.79
N CYS A 176 36.38 -8.28 -33.54
CA CYS A 176 37.86 -8.20 -33.72
C CYS A 176 38.62 -7.33 -32.69
N CYS A 177 39.76 -7.71 -32.10
CA CYS A 177 40.82 -8.70 -32.39
C CYS A 177 41.29 -9.40 -31.10
#